data_AF-A0A4S2DRG4-F1
#
_entry.id   AF-A0A4S2DRG4-F1
#
_cell.length_a   1.000
_cell.length_b   1.000
_cell.length_c   1.000
_cell.angle_alpha   90.00
_cell.angle_beta   90.00
_cell.angle_gamma   90.00
#
_symmetry.space_group_name_H-M   'P 1'
#
loop_
_entity.id
_entity.type
_entity.pdbx_description
1 polymer ?
#
loop_
_entity_poly.entity_id
_entity_poly.type
_entity_poly.pdbx_seq_one_letter_code
_entity_poly.pdbx_strand_id
1 'polypeptide(L)'
;MILEKLKEYKEITLSIINGIENEEEALRLIDKRKKILDNLFSNEDNIEEIKKAYLELDLIDLDKKLKEAIEKEIILVKGEIRNLHNIKNANNAYEKNRRVNNFFTAKI
;
A
#
# COMPACT_ATOMS: atom_id res chain seq x y z
N MET A 1 4.83 25.01 -16.00
CA MET A 1 5.78 24.27 -15.14
C MET A 1 5.15 23.74 -13.85
N ILE A 2 4.76 24.57 -12.86
CA ILE A 2 4.19 24.09 -11.57
C ILE A 2 2.86 23.34 -11.78
N LEU A 3 1.92 23.93 -12.52
CA LEU A 3 0.62 23.32 -12.78
C LEU A 3 0.74 21.98 -13.52
N GLU A 4 1.66 21.86 -14.47
CA GLU A 4 1.91 20.61 -15.20
C GLU A 4 2.47 19.53 -14.26
N LYS A 5 3.40 19.90 -13.38
CA LYS A 5 3.93 18.99 -12.36
C LYS A 5 2.85 18.52 -11.38
N LEU A 6 1.94 19.39 -10.98
CA LEU A 6 0.83 19.01 -10.11
C LEU A 6 -0.25 18.18 -10.83
N LYS A 7 -0.42 18.35 -12.15
CA LYS A 7 -1.24 17.44 -12.97
C LYS A 7 -0.61 16.05 -13.07
N GLU A 8 0.70 15.97 -13.32
CA GLU A 8 1.47 14.71 -13.31
C GLU A 8 1.35 14.02 -11.94
N TYR A 9 1.49 14.78 -10.85
CA TYR A 9 1.26 14.30 -9.49
C TYR A 9 -0.16 13.74 -9.29
N LYS A 10 -1.18 14.43 -9.82
CA LYS A 10 -2.59 13.99 -9.77
C LYS A 10 -2.79 12.64 -10.46
N GLU A 11 -2.28 12.51 -11.68
CA GLU A 11 -2.40 11.30 -12.49
C GLU A 11 -1.70 10.11 -11.83
N ILE A 12 -0.50 10.33 -11.30
CA ILE A 12 0.24 9.30 -10.56
C ILE A 12 -0.54 8.90 -9.31
N THR A 13 -1.07 9.86 -8.56
CA THR A 13 -1.83 9.57 -7.33
C THR A 13 -3.09 8.76 -7.63
N LEU A 14 -3.81 9.07 -8.71
CA LEU A 14 -4.94 8.27 -9.18
C LEU A 14 -4.51 6.86 -9.60
N SER A 15 -3.37 6.74 -10.28
CA SER A 15 -2.83 5.45 -10.72
C SER A 15 -2.46 4.56 -9.53
N ILE A 16 -1.88 5.14 -8.47
CA ILE A 16 -1.59 4.43 -7.22
C ILE A 16 -2.88 3.94 -6.58
N ILE A 17 -3.90 4.81 -6.45
CA ILE A 17 -5.19 4.44 -5.85
C ILE A 17 -5.83 3.26 -6.58
N ASN A 18 -5.80 3.28 -7.91
CA ASN A 18 -6.42 2.24 -8.73
C ASN A 18 -5.61 0.94 -8.81
N GLY A 19 -4.30 1.01 -8.55
CA GLY A 19 -3.36 -0.09 -8.74
C GLY A 19 -2.65 -0.55 -7.47
N ILE A 20 -3.19 -0.22 -6.29
CA ILE A 20 -2.50 -0.44 -5.01
C ILE A 20 -2.20 -1.91 -4.70
N GLU A 21 -3.00 -2.82 -5.27
CA GLU A 21 -2.83 -4.27 -5.15
C GLU A 21 -1.55 -4.77 -5.87
N ASN A 22 -1.03 -4.02 -6.85
CA ASN A 22 0.23 -4.33 -7.51
C ASN A 22 1.39 -3.63 -6.80
N GLU A 23 2.01 -4.33 -5.85
CA GLU A 23 3.07 -3.80 -4.99
C GLU A 23 4.23 -3.15 -5.77
N GLU A 24 4.75 -3.82 -6.80
CA GLU A 24 5.91 -3.34 -7.54
C GLU A 24 5.62 -2.03 -8.29
N GLU A 25 4.46 -1.95 -8.95
CA GLU A 25 4.06 -0.74 -9.68
C GLU A 25 3.68 0.39 -8.72
N ALA A 26 2.97 0.07 -7.64
CA ALA A 26 2.60 1.05 -6.62
C ALA A 26 3.84 1.71 -6.00
N LEU A 27 4.88 0.93 -5.65
CA LEU A 27 6.14 1.46 -5.12
C LEU A 27 6.85 2.38 -6.13
N ARG A 28 6.94 1.96 -7.40
CA ARG A 28 7.52 2.80 -8.47
C ARG A 28 6.79 4.12 -8.64
N LEU A 29 5.46 4.11 -8.58
CA LEU A 29 4.63 5.30 -8.70
C LEU A 29 4.77 6.21 -7.48
N ILE A 30 4.87 5.66 -6.26
CA ILE A 30 5.14 6.43 -5.04
C ILE A 30 6.49 7.15 -5.15
N ASP A 31 7.53 6.49 -5.63
CA ASP A 31 8.84 7.11 -5.83
C ASP A 31 8.80 8.22 -6.88
N LYS A 32 8.07 8.02 -7.98
CA LYS A 32 7.85 9.07 -8.99
C LYS A 32 7.10 10.26 -8.38
N ARG A 33 6.05 10.02 -7.60
CA ARG A 33 5.29 11.05 -6.89
C ARG A 33 6.19 11.87 -5.96
N LYS A 34 7.08 11.21 -5.23
CA LYS A 34 8.07 11.87 -4.36
C LYS A 34 9.00 12.78 -5.15
N LYS A 35 9.57 12.30 -6.27
CA LYS A 35 10.45 13.11 -7.13
C LYS A 35 9.79 14.37 -7.64
N ILE A 36 8.47 14.34 -7.91
CA ILE A 36 7.73 15.54 -8.32
C ILE A 36 7.69 16.56 -7.18
N LEU A 37 7.40 16.12 -5.95
CA LEU A 37 7.41 16.99 -4.77
C LEU A 37 8.81 17.57 -4.53
N ASP A 38 9.84 16.74 -4.57
CA ASP A 38 11.23 17.18 -4.38
C ASP A 38 11.62 18.26 -5.42
N ASN A 39 11.19 18.10 -6.67
CA ASN A 39 11.42 19.10 -7.73
C ASN A 39 10.58 20.37 -7.56
N LEU A 40 9.36 20.27 -7.01
CA LEU A 40 8.51 21.43 -6.77
C LEU A 40 9.03 22.28 -5.63
N PHE A 41 9.56 21.65 -4.58
CA PHE A 41 10.04 22.32 -3.37
C PHE A 41 11.56 22.58 -3.36
N SER A 42 12.26 22.36 -4.47
CA SER A 42 13.70 22.63 -4.56
C SER A 42 14.06 24.12 -4.53
N ASN A 43 13.11 25.01 -4.83
CA ASN A 43 13.26 26.47 -4.79
C ASN A 43 12.18 27.07 -3.85
N GLU A 44 12.60 27.74 -2.79
CA GLU A 44 11.70 28.25 -1.72
C GLU A 44 10.75 29.37 -2.18
N ASP A 45 11.05 30.05 -3.29
CA ASP A 45 10.30 31.24 -3.75
C ASP A 45 8.90 30.94 -4.33
N ASN A 46 8.54 29.67 -4.55
CA ASN A 46 7.32 29.28 -5.29
C ASN A 46 6.17 28.72 -4.42
N ILE A 47 6.30 28.74 -3.09
CA ILE A 47 5.39 28.03 -2.17
C ILE A 47 3.93 28.47 -2.34
N GLU A 48 3.65 29.77 -2.47
CA GLU A 48 2.26 30.26 -2.54
C GLU A 48 1.61 29.90 -3.90
N GLU A 49 2.39 29.87 -4.98
CA GLU A 49 1.92 29.45 -6.30
C GLU A 49 1.63 27.94 -6.33
N ILE A 50 2.50 27.13 -5.71
CA ILE A 50 2.28 25.69 -5.52
C ILE A 50 1.00 25.44 -4.74
N LYS A 51 0.82 26.14 -3.60
CA LYS A 51 -0.36 26.00 -2.76
C LYS A 51 -1.65 26.34 -3.51
N LYS A 52 -1.65 27.44 -4.27
CA LYS A 52 -2.82 27.84 -5.06
C LYS A 52 -3.16 26.77 -6.10
N ALA A 53 -2.19 26.32 -6.88
CA ALA A 53 -2.40 25.29 -7.90
C ALA A 53 -2.81 23.94 -7.28
N TYR A 54 -2.31 23.60 -6.09
CA TYR A 54 -2.66 22.39 -5.35
C TYR A 54 -4.14 22.40 -4.91
N LEU A 55 -4.63 23.55 -4.45
CA LEU A 55 -6.04 23.75 -4.13
C LEU A 55 -6.93 23.74 -5.38
N GLU A 56 -6.52 24.42 -6.46
CA GLU A 56 -7.26 24.45 -7.73
C GLU A 56 -7.44 23.06 -8.35
N LEU A 57 -6.46 22.17 -8.16
CA LEU A 57 -6.50 20.81 -8.67
C LEU A 57 -7.21 19.81 -7.74
N ASP A 58 -7.72 20.28 -6.59
CA ASP A 58 -8.41 19.47 -5.57
C ASP A 58 -7.55 18.29 -5.08
N LEU A 59 -6.25 18.56 -4.83
CA LEU A 59 -5.30 17.52 -4.45
C LEU A 59 -5.41 17.10 -2.98
N ILE A 60 -6.02 17.93 -2.13
CA ILE A 60 -6.28 17.60 -0.71
C ILE A 60 -7.13 16.33 -0.61
N ASP A 61 -8.27 16.33 -1.31
CA ASP A 61 -9.21 15.21 -1.26
C ASP A 61 -8.63 13.97 -1.92
N LEU A 62 -7.81 14.16 -2.95
CA LEU A 62 -7.12 13.06 -3.61
C LEU A 62 -6.07 12.41 -2.71
N ASP A 63 -5.27 13.20 -1.99
CA ASP A 63 -4.27 12.68 -1.05
C ASP A 63 -4.94 11.98 0.15
N LYS A 64 -6.10 12.49 0.59
CA LYS A 64 -6.92 11.79 1.58
C LYS A 64 -7.41 10.43 1.07
N LYS A 65 -7.90 10.35 -0.18
CA LYS A 65 -8.31 9.09 -0.81
C LYS A 65 -7.15 8.10 -0.95
N LEU A 66 -5.95 8.58 -1.31
CA LEU A 66 -4.76 7.75 -1.35
C LEU A 66 -4.45 7.16 0.02
N LYS A 67 -4.49 7.98 1.08
CA LYS A 67 -4.28 7.50 2.45
C LYS A 67 -5.29 6.42 2.84
N GLU A 68 -6.57 6.65 2.57
CA GLU A 68 -7.62 5.67 2.85
C GLU A 68 -7.44 4.37 2.07
N ALA A 69 -6.97 4.43 0.82
CA ALA A 69 -6.65 3.25 0.02
C ALA A 69 -5.50 2.44 0.65
N ILE A 70 -4.41 3.11 1.04
CA ILE A 70 -3.27 2.47 1.72
C ILE A 70 -3.72 1.83 3.04
N GLU A 71 -4.53 2.51 3.84
CA GLU A 71 -5.03 1.98 5.12
C GLU A 71 -5.90 0.74 4.94
N LYS A 72 -6.75 0.71 3.90
CA LYS A 72 -7.54 -0.47 3.54
C LYS A 72 -6.65 -1.64 3.15
N GLU A 73 -5.66 -1.41 2.31
CA GLU A 73 -4.73 -2.45 1.86
C GLU A 73 -3.95 -3.05 3.04
N ILE A 74 -3.48 -2.22 3.97
CA ILE A 74 -2.83 -2.68 5.21
C ILE A 74 -3.73 -3.61 6.02
N ILE A 75 -5.03 -3.32 6.10
CA ILE A 75 -5.98 -4.15 6.84
C ILE A 75 -6.15 -5.51 6.15
N LEU A 76 -6.27 -5.51 4.81
CA LEU A 76 -6.40 -6.74 4.01
C LEU A 76 -5.19 -7.64 4.18
N VAL A 77 -3.98 -7.12 3.94
CA VAL A 77 -2.72 -7.86 4.09
C VAL A 77 -2.57 -8.44 5.51
N LYS A 78 -2.92 -7.67 6.55
CA LYS A 78 -2.92 -8.19 7.93
C LYS A 78 -3.91 -9.34 8.13
N GLY A 79 -5.07 -9.29 7.47
CA GLY A 79 -6.05 -10.37 7.45
C GLY A 79 -5.50 -11.63 6.81
N GLU A 80 -4.85 -11.50 5.66
CA GLU A 80 -4.23 -12.60 4.93
C GLU A 80 -3.12 -13.28 5.74
N ILE A 81 -2.25 -12.50 6.38
CA ILE A 81 -1.20 -13.02 7.27
C ILE A 81 -1.79 -13.85 8.41
N ARG A 82 -2.87 -13.36 9.04
CA ARG A 82 -3.55 -14.11 10.11
C ARG A 82 -4.16 -15.40 9.58
N ASN A 83 -4.76 -15.37 8.39
CA ASN A 83 -5.33 -16.56 7.77
C ASN A 83 -4.25 -17.62 7.50
N LEU A 84 -3.11 -17.21 6.91
CA LEU A 84 -1.96 -18.09 6.71
C LEU A 84 -1.45 -18.71 8.01
N HIS A 85 -1.40 -17.92 9.09
CA HIS A 85 -1.01 -18.42 10.40
C HIS A 85 -2.00 -19.48 10.93
N ASN A 86 -3.30 -19.25 10.78
CA ASN A 86 -4.34 -20.19 11.19
C ASN A 86 -4.27 -21.50 10.41
N ILE A 87 -4.08 -21.43 9.08
CA ILE A 87 -3.91 -22.60 8.21
C ILE A 87 -2.68 -23.40 8.65
N LYS A 88 -1.55 -22.73 8.89
CA LYS A 88 -0.32 -23.38 9.38
C LYS A 88 -0.56 -24.10 10.71
N ASN A 89 -1.26 -23.47 11.65
CA ASN A 89 -1.55 -24.06 12.95
C ASN A 89 -2.48 -25.28 12.84
N ALA A 90 -3.50 -25.20 11.99
CA ALA A 90 -4.40 -26.32 11.71
C ALA A 90 -3.62 -27.51 11.12
N ASN A 91 -2.79 -27.27 10.09
CA ASN A 91 -1.96 -28.31 9.48
C ASN A 91 -1.02 -28.97 10.50
N ASN A 92 -0.36 -28.17 11.34
CA ASN A 92 0.48 -28.69 12.41
C ASN A 92 -0.29 -29.55 13.42
N ALA A 93 -1.53 -29.15 13.78
CA ALA A 93 -2.38 -29.92 14.67
C ALA A 93 -2.79 -31.27 14.04
N TYR A 94 -3.17 -31.28 12.76
CA TYR A 94 -3.47 -32.51 12.03
C TYR A 94 -2.25 -33.43 11.91
N GLU A 95 -1.07 -32.90 11.59
CA GLU A 95 0.17 -33.69 11.55
C GLU A 95 0.53 -34.28 12.90
N LYS A 96 0.42 -33.49 13.99
CA LYS A 96 0.68 -33.96 15.35
C LYS A 96 -0.28 -35.08 15.73
N ASN A 97 -1.57 -34.93 15.45
CA ASN A 97 -2.58 -35.94 15.73
C ASN A 97 -2.37 -37.22 14.88
N ARG A 98 -1.93 -37.10 13.62
CA ARG A 98 -1.58 -38.24 12.77
C ARG A 98 -0.41 -39.05 13.32
N ARG A 99 0.60 -38.39 13.93
CA ARG A 99 1.74 -39.07 14.56
C ARG A 99 1.39 -39.75 15.89
N VAL A 100 0.43 -39.20 16.65
CA VAL A 100 0.03 -39.72 17.96
C VAL A 100 -1.00 -40.86 17.85
N ASN A 101 -1.90 -40.83 16.86
CA ASN A 101 -2.91 -41.89 16.64
C ASN A 101 -2.37 -43.19 16.05
N ASN A 102 -1.06 -43.42 16.11
CA ASN A 102 -0.46 -44.70 15.74
C ASN A 102 -0.61 -45.70 16.91
N PHE A 103 -1.87 -45.98 17.27
CA PHE A 103 -2.26 -46.96 18.29
C PHE A 103 -1.71 -48.37 17.99
N PHE A 104 -1.37 -48.65 16.74
CA PHE A 104 -0.80 -49.93 16.28
C PHE A 104 0.74 -50.01 16.35
N THR A 105 1.45 -48.95 16.73
CA THR A 105 2.93 -48.96 16.86
C THR A 105 3.44 -48.66 18.27
N ALA A 106 2.55 -48.46 19.25
CA ALA A 106 2.95 -48.43 20.64
C ALA A 106 3.37 -49.85 21.05
N LYS A 107 4.68 -50.11 21.12
CA LYS A 107 5.22 -51.33 21.75
C LYS A 107 4.76 -51.34 23.21
N ILE A 108 3.98 -52.36 23.57
CA ILE A 108 3.84 -52.83 24.96
C ILE A 108 5.18 -53.43 25.38
#